data_AF-A0A925I424-F1
#
_entry.id   AF-A0A925I424-F1
#
_cell.length_a   1.000
_cell.length_b   1.000
_cell.length_c   1.000
_cell.angle_alpha   90.00
_cell.angle_beta   90.00
_cell.angle_gamma   90.00
#
_symmetry.space_group_name_H-M   'P 1'
#
loop_
_entity.id
_entity.type
_entity.pdbx_description
1 polymer ?
#
loop_
_entity_poly.entity_id
_entity_poly.type
_entity_poly.pdbx_seq_one_letter_code
_entity_poly.pdbx_strand_id
1 'polypeptide(L)'
;MLKLLWLVPALPLAGFVALVLGGKRLTHGMCALIGAGSVALAALLTLAIGVEFILAPPAGQVFRQTLWNWIDVAGFTPRIGLYLDALALTMLLVVTVVGFLIHLYSTEYMRGDEGYGRFFAYMNLFVGAMCLLLLADNLLLLYLGWEGVGLCSYLLIGFWYREPDNGRAAQKAFIVTRVGDSAFALGLLLLFTALGTPDVQLLMQRAALQWPPGSALAVAAALLL
;
A
#
# COMPACT_ATOMS: atom_id res chain seq x y z
N MET A 1 -17.85 12.56 -0.58
CA MET A 1 -17.03 11.63 0.24
C MET A 1 -15.61 11.45 -0.31
N LEU A 2 -15.35 11.69 -1.61
CA LEU A 2 -14.02 11.63 -2.23
C LEU A 2 -12.90 12.35 -1.46
N LYS A 3 -13.17 13.51 -0.85
CA LYS A 3 -12.21 14.24 -0.01
C LYS A 3 -11.73 13.47 1.22
N LEU A 4 -12.41 12.39 1.61
CA LEU A 4 -12.05 11.51 2.72
C LEU A 4 -11.13 10.35 2.29
N LEU A 5 -10.71 10.29 1.02
CA LEU A 5 -9.87 9.20 0.50
C LEU A 5 -8.63 8.91 1.35
N TRP A 6 -7.99 9.94 1.89
CA TRP A 6 -6.84 9.80 2.79
C TRP A 6 -7.10 8.97 4.05
N LEU A 7 -8.36 8.87 4.50
CA LEU A 7 -8.72 8.02 5.64
C LEU A 7 -8.65 6.53 5.30
N VAL A 8 -8.76 6.14 4.04
CA VAL A 8 -8.72 4.72 3.64
C VAL A 8 -7.40 4.05 4.03
N PRO A 9 -6.21 4.58 3.68
CA PRO A 9 -4.95 4.06 4.20
C PRO A 9 -4.70 4.46 5.66
N ALA A 10 -5.17 5.63 6.11
CA ALA A 10 -4.87 6.12 7.46
C ALA A 10 -5.56 5.29 8.56
N LEU A 11 -6.77 4.77 8.32
CA LEU A 11 -7.52 3.98 9.31
C LEU A 11 -6.79 2.67 9.69
N PRO A 12 -6.39 1.79 8.75
CA PRO A 12 -5.58 0.62 9.07
C PRO A 12 -4.25 0.99 9.74
N LEU A 13 -3.56 2.03 9.26
CA LEU A 13 -2.29 2.49 9.84
C LEU A 13 -2.45 3.01 11.28
N ALA A 14 -3.52 3.75 11.56
CA ALA A 14 -3.86 4.18 12.91
C ALA A 14 -4.18 2.97 13.81
N GLY A 15 -4.89 1.97 13.28
CA GLY A 15 -5.12 0.70 13.97
C GLY A 15 -3.83 -0.05 14.27
N PHE A 16 -2.88 -0.10 13.33
CA PHE A 16 -1.53 -0.65 13.54
C PHE A 16 -0.82 0.07 14.69
N VAL A 17 -0.75 1.40 14.66
CA VAL A 17 -0.11 2.20 15.71
C VAL A 17 -0.79 1.96 17.07
N ALA A 18 -2.12 1.95 17.11
CA ALA A 18 -2.87 1.69 18.34
C ALA A 18 -2.60 0.29 18.92
N LEU A 19 -2.52 -0.74 18.07
CA LEU A 19 -2.20 -2.12 18.49
C LEU A 19 -0.77 -2.25 19.01
N VAL A 20 0.20 -1.61 18.34
CA VAL A 20 1.61 -1.62 18.77
C VAL A 20 1.80 -0.88 20.10
N LEU A 21 1.23 0.33 20.22
CA LEU A 21 1.35 1.15 21.43
C LEU A 21 0.55 0.57 22.60
N GLY A 22 -0.61 -0.02 22.32
CA GLY A 22 -1.44 -0.68 23.33
C GLY A 22 -0.79 -1.95 23.88
N GLY A 23 -0.08 -2.69 23.04
CA GLY A 23 0.72 -3.86 23.43
C GLY A 23 -0.06 -4.83 24.34
N LYS A 24 0.57 -5.24 25.45
CA LYS A 24 -0.02 -6.18 26.42
C LYS A 24 -1.19 -5.61 27.24
N ARG A 25 -1.51 -4.31 27.12
CA ARG A 25 -2.62 -3.69 27.86
C ARG A 25 -3.98 -3.95 27.20
N LEU A 26 -3.98 -4.33 25.93
CA LEU A 26 -5.19 -4.59 25.16
C LEU A 26 -5.66 -6.03 25.38
N THR A 27 -6.97 -6.20 25.61
CA THR A 27 -7.58 -7.53 25.63
C THR A 27 -7.73 -8.05 24.20
N HIS A 28 -7.95 -9.36 24.04
CA HIS A 28 -8.18 -9.96 22.71
C HIS A 28 -9.37 -9.30 21.99
N GLY A 29 -10.45 -9.01 22.71
CA GLY A 29 -11.61 -8.30 22.16
C GLY A 29 -11.28 -6.89 21.67
N MET A 30 -10.44 -6.14 22.41
CA MET A 30 -9.98 -4.82 21.98
C MET A 30 -9.06 -4.90 20.75
N CYS A 31 -8.15 -5.88 20.70
CA CYS A 31 -7.29 -6.10 19.55
C CYS A 31 -8.10 -6.44 18.30
N ALA A 32 -9.10 -7.31 18.42
CA ALA A 32 -10.01 -7.67 17.33
C ALA A 32 -10.81 -6.45 16.86
N LEU A 33 -11.37 -5.67 17.79
CA LEU A 33 -12.14 -4.47 17.49
C LEU A 33 -11.28 -3.41 16.79
N ILE A 34 -10.07 -3.15 17.26
CA ILE A 34 -9.17 -2.17 16.65
C ILE A 34 -8.68 -2.67 15.29
N GLY A 35 -8.20 -3.91 15.21
CA GLY A 35 -7.69 -4.50 13.98
C GLY A 35 -8.77 -4.63 12.92
N ALA A 36 -9.76 -5.49 13.14
CA ALA A 36 -10.83 -5.72 12.18
C ALA A 36 -11.72 -4.48 11.99
N GLY A 37 -12.00 -3.71 13.05
CA GLY A 37 -12.86 -2.53 12.96
C GLY A 37 -12.25 -1.38 12.17
N SER A 38 -10.94 -1.12 12.29
CA SER A 38 -10.29 -0.10 11.46
C SER A 38 -10.31 -0.45 9.97
N VAL A 39 -10.10 -1.72 9.62
CA VAL A 39 -10.21 -2.21 8.23
C VAL A 39 -11.65 -2.24 7.75
N ALA A 40 -12.62 -2.56 8.62
CA ALA A 40 -14.05 -2.48 8.32
C ALA A 40 -14.47 -1.05 7.95
N LEU A 41 -14.04 -0.06 8.75
CA LEU A 41 -14.30 1.36 8.47
C LEU A 41 -13.66 1.80 7.16
N ALA A 42 -12.44 1.33 6.87
CA ALA A 42 -11.79 1.58 5.59
C ALA A 42 -12.58 0.96 4.42
N ALA A 43 -13.08 -0.27 4.55
CA ALA A 43 -13.89 -0.93 3.53
C ALA A 43 -15.22 -0.22 3.27
N LEU A 44 -15.93 0.18 4.34
CA LEU A 44 -17.17 0.95 4.23
C LEU A 44 -16.93 2.31 3.55
N LEU A 45 -15.83 2.98 3.90
CA LEU A 45 -15.47 4.24 3.29
C LEU A 45 -15.10 4.07 1.81
N THR A 46 -14.35 3.03 1.45
CA THR A 46 -14.01 2.70 0.05
C THR A 46 -15.28 2.41 -0.75
N LEU A 47 -16.23 1.65 -0.19
CA LEU A 47 -17.53 1.41 -0.84
C LEU A 47 -18.29 2.71 -1.08
N ALA A 48 -18.36 3.58 -0.08
CA ALA A 48 -19.05 4.86 -0.20
C ALA A 48 -18.37 5.80 -1.22
N ILE A 49 -17.04 5.85 -1.23
CA ILE A 49 -16.25 6.56 -2.24
C ILE A 49 -16.50 5.97 -3.63
N GLY A 50 -16.57 4.64 -3.75
CA GLY A 50 -16.83 3.96 -5.01
C GLY A 50 -18.22 4.25 -5.58
N VAL A 51 -19.25 4.26 -4.73
CA VAL A 51 -20.61 4.65 -5.13
C VAL A 51 -20.64 6.09 -5.64
N GLU A 52 -20.01 7.03 -4.93
CA GLU A 52 -19.90 8.43 -5.39
C GLU A 52 -19.13 8.55 -6.71
N PHE A 53 -18.01 7.83 -6.85
CA PHE A 53 -17.19 7.85 -8.05
C PHE A 53 -17.94 7.32 -9.28
N ILE A 54 -18.80 6.32 -9.11
CA ILE A 54 -19.60 5.75 -10.22
C ILE A 54 -20.79 6.63 -10.57
N LEU A 55 -21.51 7.16 -9.57
CA LEU A 55 -22.72 7.95 -9.79
C LEU A 55 -22.44 9.41 -10.18
N ALA A 56 -21.34 9.97 -9.70
CA ALA A 56 -20.93 11.34 -9.94
C ALA A 56 -19.41 11.39 -10.22
N PRO A 57 -18.95 10.80 -11.35
CA PRO A 57 -17.52 10.71 -11.64
C PRO A 57 -16.89 12.11 -11.72
N PRO A 58 -15.70 12.30 -11.12
CA PRO A 58 -14.97 13.55 -11.22
C PRO A 58 -14.56 13.83 -12.67
N ALA A 59 -14.28 15.11 -12.98
CA ALA A 59 -13.83 15.51 -14.31
C ALA A 59 -12.58 14.71 -14.73
N GLY A 60 -12.63 14.13 -15.93
CA GLY A 60 -11.56 13.25 -16.43
C GLY A 60 -11.55 11.84 -15.82
N GLN A 61 -12.59 11.45 -15.08
CA GLN A 61 -12.71 10.14 -14.40
C GLN A 61 -11.56 9.84 -13.45
N VAL A 62 -10.98 10.89 -12.87
CA VAL A 62 -9.84 10.80 -11.95
C VAL A 62 -10.06 11.78 -10.81
N PHE A 63 -9.82 11.31 -9.59
CA PHE A 63 -9.75 12.16 -8.40
C PHE A 63 -8.29 12.21 -7.91
N ARG A 64 -7.77 13.42 -7.68
CA ARG A 64 -6.43 13.64 -7.13
C ARG A 64 -6.53 14.42 -5.83
N GLN A 65 -5.83 13.94 -4.81
CA GLN A 65 -5.77 14.58 -3.50
C GLN A 65 -4.32 14.69 -3.06
N THR A 66 -3.76 15.90 -3.11
CA THR A 66 -2.45 16.18 -2.51
C THR A 66 -2.61 16.42 -1.00
N LEU A 67 -1.86 15.69 -0.19
CA LEU A 67 -1.86 15.86 1.27
C LEU A 67 -0.82 16.90 1.70
N TRP A 68 0.45 16.69 1.33
CA TRP A 68 1.55 17.64 1.56
C TRP A 68 2.73 17.36 0.61
N ASN A 69 3.73 18.25 0.60
CA ASN A 69 4.99 18.05 -0.13
C ASN A 69 5.93 17.17 0.72
N TRP A 70 6.42 16.06 0.15
CA TRP A 70 7.26 15.14 0.91
C TRP A 70 8.69 15.67 1.02
N ILE A 71 9.29 16.00 -0.12
CA ILE A 71 10.65 16.53 -0.24
C ILE A 71 10.54 17.79 -1.08
N ASP A 72 11.30 18.82 -0.75
CA ASP A 72 11.41 20.04 -1.55
C ASP A 72 12.88 20.49 -1.59
N VAL A 73 13.58 20.11 -2.66
CA VAL A 73 15.00 20.41 -2.83
C VAL A 73 15.30 20.72 -4.29
N ALA A 74 15.85 21.91 -4.58
CA ALA A 74 16.36 22.28 -5.90
C ALA A 74 15.41 22.01 -7.09
N GLY A 75 14.09 22.22 -6.89
CA GLY A 75 13.06 21.97 -7.92
C GLY A 75 12.56 20.52 -7.99
N PHE A 76 13.07 19.62 -7.16
CA PHE A 76 12.54 18.27 -6.95
C PHE A 76 11.53 18.29 -5.79
N THR A 77 10.24 18.23 -6.14
CA THR A 77 9.12 18.35 -5.18
C THR A 77 8.13 17.19 -5.24
N PRO A 78 8.55 15.93 -4.97
CA PRO A 78 7.60 14.83 -4.87
C PRO A 78 6.59 15.08 -3.74
N ARG A 79 5.32 14.81 -4.03
CA ARG A 79 4.22 15.03 -3.10
C ARG A 79 3.85 13.72 -2.39
N ILE A 80 3.19 13.81 -1.26
CA ILE A 80 2.35 12.72 -0.79
C ILE A 80 0.96 13.01 -1.32
N GLY A 81 0.65 12.47 -2.49
CA GLY A 81 -0.65 12.61 -3.12
C GLY A 81 -1.29 11.27 -3.42
N LEU A 82 -2.62 11.29 -3.40
CA LEU A 82 -3.46 10.14 -3.65
C LEU A 82 -4.10 10.31 -5.02
N TYR A 83 -3.88 9.33 -5.89
CA TYR A 83 -4.45 9.24 -7.22
C TYR A 83 -5.50 8.12 -7.25
N LEU A 84 -6.73 8.47 -7.56
CA LEU A 84 -7.85 7.53 -7.65
C LEU A 84 -8.46 7.59 -9.05
N ASP A 85 -8.35 6.50 -9.79
CA ASP A 85 -9.07 6.23 -11.03
C ASP A 85 -9.88 4.92 -10.91
N ALA A 86 -10.48 4.46 -12.01
CA ALA A 86 -11.29 3.25 -12.01
C ALA A 86 -10.50 1.98 -11.66
N LEU A 87 -9.22 1.90 -12.06
CA LEU A 87 -8.35 0.76 -11.77
C LEU A 87 -7.98 0.74 -10.28
N ALA A 88 -7.50 1.88 -9.76
CA ALA A 88 -7.17 2.04 -8.35
C ALA A 88 -8.39 1.77 -7.47
N LEU A 89 -9.58 2.27 -7.83
CA LEU A 89 -10.81 2.02 -7.09
C LEU A 89 -11.15 0.52 -7.03
N THR A 90 -11.04 -0.19 -8.15
CA THR A 90 -11.32 -1.63 -8.22
C THR A 90 -10.37 -2.41 -7.31
N MET A 91 -9.07 -2.11 -7.39
CA MET A 91 -8.07 -2.77 -6.53
C MET A 91 -8.24 -2.39 -5.05
N LEU A 92 -8.59 -1.14 -4.76
CA LEU A 92 -8.84 -0.66 -3.40
C LEU A 92 -10.05 -1.36 -2.77
N LEU A 93 -11.11 -1.58 -3.54
CA LEU A 93 -12.27 -2.37 -3.11
C LEU A 93 -11.88 -3.81 -2.77
N VAL A 94 -11.10 -4.47 -3.65
CA VAL A 94 -10.62 -5.83 -3.39
C VAL A 94 -9.79 -5.87 -2.10
N VAL A 95 -8.79 -4.99 -1.97
CA VAL A 95 -7.90 -4.97 -0.79
C VAL A 95 -8.66 -4.69 0.50
N THR A 96 -9.56 -3.70 0.51
CA THR A 96 -10.26 -3.33 1.75
C THR A 96 -11.37 -4.30 2.13
N VAL A 97 -12.19 -4.76 1.17
CA VAL A 97 -13.31 -5.69 1.44
C VAL A 97 -12.79 -7.08 1.75
N VAL A 98 -11.94 -7.65 0.89
CA VAL A 98 -11.35 -8.99 1.15
C VAL A 98 -10.43 -8.92 2.37
N GLY A 99 -9.67 -7.83 2.53
CA GLY A 99 -8.87 -7.59 3.72
C GLY A 99 -9.72 -7.62 4.99
N PHE A 100 -10.87 -6.95 5.02
CA PHE A 100 -11.80 -7.01 6.14
C PHE A 100 -12.30 -8.43 6.43
N LEU A 101 -12.70 -9.19 5.41
CA LEU A 101 -13.15 -10.57 5.59
C LEU A 101 -12.05 -11.46 6.19
N ILE A 102 -10.80 -11.29 5.74
CA ILE A 102 -9.65 -12.00 6.32
C ILE A 102 -9.43 -11.58 7.78
N HIS A 103 -9.57 -10.29 8.11
CA HIS A 103 -9.45 -9.83 9.49
C HIS A 103 -10.54 -10.43 10.39
N LEU A 104 -11.79 -10.45 9.92
CA LEU A 104 -12.91 -11.04 10.64
C LEU A 104 -12.67 -12.54 10.88
N TYR A 105 -12.28 -13.30 9.86
CA TYR A 105 -11.90 -14.70 10.00
C TYR A 105 -10.75 -14.90 11.01
N SER A 106 -9.74 -14.03 10.94
CA SER A 106 -8.57 -14.10 11.81
C SER A 106 -8.90 -13.88 13.29
N THR A 107 -10.03 -13.24 13.61
CA THR A 107 -10.43 -13.02 15.01
C THR A 107 -10.65 -14.32 15.77
N GLU A 108 -11.24 -15.32 15.11
CA GLU A 108 -11.46 -16.65 15.68
C GLU A 108 -10.28 -17.57 15.41
N TYR A 109 -9.66 -17.50 14.23
CA TYR A 109 -8.52 -18.36 13.87
C TYR A 109 -7.33 -18.19 14.84
N MET A 110 -7.04 -16.95 15.26
CA MET A 110 -5.94 -16.66 16.18
C MET A 110 -6.31 -16.81 17.66
N ARG A 111 -7.54 -17.26 17.97
CA ARG A 111 -8.03 -17.30 19.35
C ARG A 111 -7.15 -18.22 20.21
N GLY A 112 -6.61 -17.64 21.28
CA GLY A 112 -5.72 -18.35 22.21
C GLY A 112 -4.24 -18.25 21.89
N ASP A 113 -3.84 -17.63 20.78
CA ASP A 113 -2.42 -17.38 20.46
C ASP A 113 -1.86 -16.21 21.30
N GLU A 114 -0.65 -16.38 21.84
CA GLU A 114 0.04 -15.36 22.65
C GLU A 114 0.32 -14.06 21.87
N GLY A 115 0.45 -14.14 20.54
CA GLY A 115 0.78 -13.05 19.65
C GLY A 115 -0.42 -12.34 19.02
N TYR A 116 -1.64 -12.52 19.57
CA TYR A 116 -2.89 -12.02 18.99
C TYR A 116 -2.83 -10.55 18.51
N GLY A 117 -2.46 -9.62 19.41
CA GLY A 117 -2.38 -8.19 19.06
C GLY A 117 -1.30 -7.87 18.02
N ARG A 118 -0.19 -8.60 18.03
CA ARG A 118 0.91 -8.44 17.07
C ARG A 118 0.49 -8.89 15.68
N PHE A 119 -0.28 -9.98 15.58
CA PHE A 119 -0.80 -10.46 14.31
C PHE A 119 -1.69 -9.40 13.65
N PHE A 120 -2.67 -8.87 14.39
CA PHE A 120 -3.53 -7.80 13.90
C PHE A 120 -2.76 -6.53 13.55
N ALA A 121 -1.70 -6.18 14.30
CA ALA A 121 -0.85 -5.06 13.96
C ALA A 121 -0.21 -5.25 12.57
N TYR A 122 0.40 -6.41 12.31
CA TYR A 122 1.02 -6.70 11.02
C TYR A 122 0.01 -6.74 9.87
N MET A 123 -1.16 -7.31 10.09
CA MET A 123 -2.25 -7.33 9.12
C MET A 123 -2.75 -5.91 8.78
N ASN A 124 -2.91 -5.05 9.78
CA ASN A 124 -3.29 -3.66 9.60
C ASN A 124 -2.24 -2.86 8.82
N LEU A 125 -0.95 -3.06 9.14
CA LEU A 125 0.14 -2.44 8.40
C LEU A 125 0.17 -2.90 6.95
N PHE A 126 -0.09 -4.18 6.69
CA PHE A 126 -0.18 -4.74 5.34
C PHE A 126 -1.27 -4.06 4.52
N VAL A 127 -2.49 -3.96 5.06
CA VAL A 127 -3.61 -3.28 4.38
C VAL A 127 -3.30 -1.80 4.16
N GLY A 128 -2.75 -1.11 5.15
CA GLY A 128 -2.35 0.30 5.03
C GLY A 128 -1.31 0.53 3.94
N ALA A 129 -0.25 -0.28 3.91
CA ALA A 129 0.81 -0.22 2.90
C ALA A 129 0.27 -0.52 1.49
N MET A 130 -0.60 -1.53 1.36
CA MET A 130 -1.23 -1.88 0.10
C MET A 130 -2.15 -0.76 -0.41
N CYS A 131 -2.93 -0.10 0.47
CA CYS A 131 -3.73 1.06 0.10
C CYS A 131 -2.85 2.24 -0.37
N LEU A 132 -1.72 2.50 0.29
CA LEU A 132 -0.77 3.53 -0.15
C LEU A 132 -0.14 3.20 -1.51
N LEU A 133 0.23 1.94 -1.73
CA LEU A 133 0.74 1.46 -3.01
C LEU A 133 -0.25 1.75 -4.15
N LEU A 134 -1.52 1.38 -3.96
CA LEU A 134 -2.56 1.51 -4.98
C LEU A 134 -2.94 2.97 -5.28
N LEU A 135 -2.81 3.86 -4.29
CA LEU A 135 -3.17 5.27 -4.41
C LEU A 135 -1.97 6.16 -4.77
N ALA A 136 -0.78 5.62 -4.96
CA ALA A 136 0.42 6.41 -5.18
C ALA A 136 0.33 7.28 -6.44
N ASP A 137 0.50 8.60 -6.30
CA ASP A 137 0.55 9.54 -7.43
C ASP A 137 1.94 9.68 -8.06
N ASN A 138 2.98 9.23 -7.37
CA ASN A 138 4.37 9.35 -7.78
C ASN A 138 5.20 8.10 -7.45
N LEU A 139 6.33 7.94 -8.15
CA LEU A 139 7.21 6.78 -8.05
C LEU A 139 7.75 6.54 -6.63
N LEU A 140 8.00 7.59 -5.84
CA LEU A 140 8.55 7.42 -4.49
C LEU A 140 7.48 6.88 -3.53
N LEU A 141 6.26 7.40 -3.61
CA LEU A 141 5.15 6.89 -2.79
C LEU A 141 4.78 5.45 -3.17
N LEU A 142 4.86 5.13 -4.47
CA LEU A 142 4.70 3.77 -4.97
C LEU A 142 5.76 2.85 -4.35
N TYR A 143 7.04 3.25 -4.38
CA TYR A 143 8.12 2.48 -3.79
C TYR A 143 7.96 2.31 -2.28
N LEU A 144 7.51 3.34 -1.56
CA LEU A 144 7.21 3.26 -0.13
C LEU A 144 6.12 2.22 0.18
N GLY A 145 5.03 2.22 -0.58
CA GLY A 145 3.97 1.22 -0.44
C GLY A 145 4.48 -0.19 -0.74
N TRP A 146 5.27 -0.33 -1.80
CA TRP A 146 5.86 -1.61 -2.23
C TRP A 146 6.75 -2.24 -1.16
N GLU A 147 7.68 -1.44 -0.65
CA GLU A 147 8.58 -1.79 0.44
C GLU A 147 7.82 -2.16 1.72
N GLY A 148 6.76 -1.38 2.03
CA GLY A 148 5.89 -1.65 3.17
C GLY A 148 5.20 -3.00 3.08
N VAL A 149 4.69 -3.38 1.90
CA VAL A 149 4.08 -4.69 1.65
C VAL A 149 5.12 -5.81 1.82
N GLY A 150 6.32 -5.65 1.26
CA GLY A 150 7.41 -6.63 1.40
C GLY A 150 7.82 -6.86 2.86
N LEU A 151 7.95 -5.80 3.65
CA LEU A 151 8.20 -5.88 5.09
C LEU A 151 7.08 -6.62 5.83
N CYS A 152 5.82 -6.29 5.54
CA CYS A 152 4.68 -6.93 6.18
C CYS A 152 4.62 -8.44 5.87
N SER A 153 4.89 -8.83 4.63
CA SER A 153 4.97 -10.25 4.25
C SER A 153 6.04 -10.99 5.04
N TYR A 154 7.22 -10.41 5.23
CA TYR A 154 8.27 -11.01 6.08
C TYR A 154 7.79 -11.22 7.52
N LEU A 155 7.16 -10.19 8.11
CA LEU A 155 6.66 -10.23 9.49
C LEU A 155 5.55 -11.26 9.69
N LEU A 156 4.65 -11.40 8.71
CA LEU A 156 3.54 -12.35 8.76
C LEU A 156 3.99 -13.79 8.52
N ILE A 157 4.88 -14.05 7.55
CA ILE A 157 5.43 -15.40 7.31
C ILE A 157 6.26 -15.85 8.52
N GLY A 158 7.07 -14.96 9.09
CA GLY A 158 7.90 -15.21 10.26
C GLY A 158 7.16 -15.10 11.60
N PHE A 159 5.82 -15.03 11.61
CA PHE A 159 5.05 -14.71 12.82
C PHE A 159 5.31 -15.70 13.96
N TRP A 160 5.30 -17.01 13.67
CA TRP A 160 5.67 -18.06 14.62
C TRP A 160 7.19 -18.30 14.63
N TYR A 161 7.92 -17.25 15.02
CA TYR A 161 9.39 -17.18 15.06
C TYR A 161 10.08 -18.23 15.96
N ARG A 162 9.34 -18.90 16.84
CA ARG A 162 9.89 -19.97 17.71
C ARG A 162 10.24 -21.23 16.90
N GLU A 163 9.58 -21.43 15.76
CA GLU A 163 9.88 -22.52 14.83
C GLU A 163 10.96 -22.06 13.83
N PRO A 164 12.16 -22.67 13.83
CA PRO A 164 13.25 -22.25 12.94
C PRO A 164 12.89 -22.29 11.46
N ASP A 165 12.05 -23.23 11.05
CA ASP A 165 11.63 -23.39 9.65
C ASP A 165 10.78 -22.20 9.17
N ASN A 166 9.94 -21.63 10.04
CA ASN A 166 9.17 -20.42 9.72
C ASN A 166 10.09 -19.20 9.54
N GLY A 167 11.12 -19.08 10.37
CA GLY A 167 12.14 -18.03 10.23
C GLY A 167 12.92 -18.13 8.92
N ARG A 168 13.32 -19.36 8.54
CA ARG A 168 14.00 -19.62 7.26
C ARG A 168 13.10 -19.32 6.06
N ALA A 169 11.83 -19.69 6.13
CA ALA A 169 10.85 -19.39 5.09
C ALA A 169 10.67 -17.87 4.92
N ALA A 170 10.55 -17.12 6.02
CA ALA A 170 10.45 -15.67 6.00
C ALA A 170 11.71 -15.02 5.38
N GLN A 171 12.91 -15.46 5.78
CA GLN A 171 14.16 -14.97 5.19
C GLN A 171 14.25 -15.24 3.69
N LYS A 172 13.88 -16.46 3.26
CA LYS A 172 13.88 -16.82 1.84
C LYS A 172 12.93 -15.90 1.05
N ALA A 173 11.71 -15.72 1.52
CA ALA A 173 10.74 -14.83 0.89
C ALA A 173 11.28 -13.40 0.81
N PHE A 174 11.80 -12.87 1.93
CA PHE A 174 12.31 -11.51 1.99
C PHE A 174 13.51 -11.30 1.06
N ILE A 175 14.50 -12.20 1.04
CA ILE A 175 15.69 -12.06 0.16
C ILE A 175 15.28 -12.06 -1.31
N VAL A 176 14.38 -12.95 -1.73
CA VAL A 176 13.92 -13.01 -3.12
C VAL A 176 13.18 -11.72 -3.49
N THR A 177 12.30 -11.23 -2.60
CA THR A 177 11.61 -9.95 -2.79
C THR A 177 12.60 -8.79 -2.85
N ARG A 178 13.61 -8.74 -1.97
CA ARG A 178 14.65 -7.69 -1.95
C ARG A 178 15.46 -7.60 -3.24
N VAL A 179 15.76 -8.74 -3.87
CA VAL A 179 16.42 -8.77 -5.18
C VAL A 179 15.51 -8.14 -6.23
N GLY A 180 14.22 -8.47 -6.22
CA GLY A 180 13.21 -7.81 -7.06
C GLY A 180 13.10 -6.32 -6.78
N ASP A 181 13.04 -5.92 -5.50
CA ASP A 181 12.94 -4.52 -5.07
C ASP A 181 14.14 -3.69 -5.54
N SER A 182 15.32 -4.30 -5.62
CA SER A 182 16.53 -3.66 -6.14
C SER A 182 16.41 -3.41 -7.66
N ALA A 183 15.90 -4.39 -8.42
CA ALA A 183 15.63 -4.21 -9.84
C ALA A 183 14.54 -3.16 -10.07
N PHE A 184 13.45 -3.24 -9.30
CA PHE A 184 12.34 -2.28 -9.34
C PHE A 184 12.83 -0.86 -9.05
N ALA A 185 13.64 -0.66 -8.00
CA ALA A 185 14.23 0.63 -7.67
C ALA A 185 15.11 1.18 -8.82
N LEU A 186 15.91 0.34 -9.47
CA LEU A 186 16.68 0.72 -10.66
C LEU A 186 15.77 1.10 -11.83
N GLY A 187 14.66 0.39 -12.03
CA GLY A 187 13.64 0.73 -13.02
C GLY A 187 13.02 2.11 -12.75
N LEU A 188 12.62 2.38 -11.51
CA LEU A 188 12.08 3.69 -11.11
C LEU A 188 13.10 4.82 -11.29
N LEU A 189 14.37 4.59 -10.94
CA LEU A 189 15.46 5.54 -11.17
C LEU A 189 15.70 5.79 -12.66
N LEU A 190 15.67 4.74 -13.49
CA LEU A 190 15.79 4.86 -14.94
C LEU A 190 14.65 5.71 -15.52
N LEU A 191 13.41 5.45 -15.11
CA LEU A 191 12.26 6.26 -15.51
C LEU A 191 12.43 7.72 -15.10
N PHE A 192 12.81 7.98 -13.85
CA PHE A 192 12.99 9.34 -13.34
C PHE A 192 14.12 10.09 -14.07
N THR A 193 15.26 9.45 -14.28
CA THR A 193 16.42 10.08 -14.96
C THR A 193 16.18 10.30 -16.45
N ALA A 194 15.46 9.41 -17.12
CA ALA A 194 15.16 9.55 -18.54
C ALA A 194 14.03 10.55 -18.81
N LEU A 195 12.98 10.58 -17.97
CA LEU A 195 11.77 11.37 -18.22
C LEU A 195 11.68 12.62 -17.34
N GLY A 196 12.52 12.77 -16.32
CA GLY A 196 12.68 13.99 -15.51
C GLY A 196 11.48 14.34 -14.64
N THR A 197 10.69 13.36 -14.20
CA THR A 197 9.54 13.56 -13.31
C THR A 197 9.25 12.32 -12.47
N PRO A 198 8.93 12.48 -11.17
CA PRO A 198 8.44 11.38 -10.34
C PRO A 198 6.91 11.19 -10.44
N ASP A 199 6.16 12.17 -10.98
CA ASP A 199 4.70 12.09 -11.17
C ASP A 199 4.37 11.05 -12.25
N VAL A 200 3.58 10.03 -11.89
CA VAL A 200 3.27 8.89 -12.77
C VAL A 200 2.55 9.34 -14.03
N GLN A 201 1.66 10.32 -13.94
CA GLN A 201 0.81 10.70 -15.07
C GLN A 201 1.55 11.56 -16.07
N LEU A 202 2.39 12.48 -15.58
CA LEU A 202 3.30 13.22 -16.45
C LEU A 202 4.36 12.29 -17.07
N LEU A 203 4.82 11.29 -16.31
CA LEU A 203 5.75 10.27 -16.79
C LEU A 203 5.17 9.47 -17.95
N MET A 204 3.92 8.98 -17.82
CA MET A 204 3.23 8.25 -18.89
C MET A 204 3.07 9.11 -20.16
N GLN A 205 2.72 10.40 -20.01
CA GLN A 205 2.62 11.33 -21.14
C GLN A 205 3.97 11.55 -21.83
N ARG A 206 5.04 11.80 -21.05
CA ARG A 206 6.38 11.99 -21.61
C ARG A 206 6.92 10.74 -22.28
N ALA A 207 6.69 9.56 -21.69
CA ALA A 207 7.08 8.29 -22.28
C ALA A 207 6.43 8.09 -23.65
N ALA A 208 5.12 8.34 -23.76
CA ALA A 208 4.38 8.21 -25.03
C ALA A 208 4.86 9.18 -26.12
N LEU A 209 5.37 10.35 -25.75
CA LEU A 209 5.88 11.35 -26.70
C LEU A 209 7.35 11.14 -27.07
N GLN A 210 8.19 10.70 -26.14
CA GLN A 210 9.64 10.64 -26.30
C GLN A 210 10.15 9.27 -26.74
N TRP A 211 9.44 8.19 -26.40
CA TRP A 211 9.90 6.83 -26.70
C TRP A 211 9.12 6.22 -27.86
N PRO A 212 9.75 6.05 -29.03
CA PRO A 212 9.11 5.34 -30.13
C PRO A 212 8.95 3.85 -29.78
N PRO A 213 8.05 3.13 -30.49
CA PRO A 213 7.93 1.69 -30.36
C PRO A 213 9.29 1.00 -30.56
N GLY A 214 9.71 0.16 -29.60
CA GLY A 214 11.01 -0.51 -29.63
C GLY A 214 12.17 0.30 -29.03
N SER A 215 11.91 1.42 -28.36
CA SER A 215 12.93 2.16 -27.59
C SER A 215 13.65 1.24 -26.60
N ALA A 216 14.98 1.17 -26.69
CA ALA A 216 15.81 0.35 -25.79
C ALA A 216 15.65 0.76 -24.32
N LEU A 217 15.45 2.06 -24.05
CA LEU A 217 15.21 2.56 -22.69
C LEU A 217 13.85 2.13 -22.15
N ALA A 218 12.82 2.11 -23.01
CA ALA A 218 11.49 1.63 -22.62
C ALA A 218 11.51 0.13 -22.31
N VAL A 219 12.22 -0.65 -23.14
CA VAL A 219 12.41 -2.10 -22.91
C VAL A 219 13.21 -2.36 -21.64
N ALA A 220 14.31 -1.63 -21.43
CA ALA A 220 15.12 -1.77 -20.22
C ALA A 220 14.34 -1.40 -18.96
N ALA A 221 13.56 -0.31 -18.99
CA ALA A 221 12.69 0.05 -17.88
C ALA A 221 11.64 -1.04 -17.62
N ALA A 222 10.97 -1.55 -18.66
CA ALA A 222 9.98 -2.61 -18.53
C ALA A 222 10.55 -3.95 -18.04
N LEU A 223 11.82 -4.25 -18.31
CA LEU A 223 12.49 -5.46 -17.79
C LEU A 223 12.89 -5.36 -16.32
N LEU A 224 13.07 -4.13 -15.83
CA LEU A 224 13.45 -3.86 -14.44
C LEU A 224 12.24 -3.75 -13.50
N LEU A 225 11.06 -3.43 -14.04
CA LEU A 225 9.80 -3.29 -13.31
C LEU A 225 9.06 -4.63 -13.23
#